data_AF-A0A0L0FAZ4-F1
#
_entry.id   AF-A0A0L0FAZ4-F1
#
_cell.length_a   1.000
_cell.length_b   1.000
_cell.length_c   1.000
_cell.angle_alpha   90.00
_cell.angle_beta   90.00
_cell.angle_gamma   90.00
#
_symmetry.space_group_name_H-M   'P 1'
#
loop_
_entity.id
_entity.type
_entity.pdbx_description
1 polymer ?
#
loop_
_entity_poly.entity_id
_entity_poly.type
_entity_poly.pdbx_seq_one_letter_code
_entity_poly.pdbx_strand_id
1 'polypeptide(L)'
;MQTSKKKDIIAFTEPPPELEFSVTVPTISAQDIAIVKLTAQFVAKNGKGFLQSLMQREVRNYHFDFLKPHHSLFFYFTKLVEQYTKVMLPPKGTKEVLQKDGKSPYNALGRVEHRLNWKKQENAKKEAANKDVENERKAFLSINWADFVVVETVPFAEDDTSELPPPVNRQTIAQRILDQERLQTKKKAPAAELVPEAEAENEGENAEENEADVEEVEMEMEDGTRAWIVMCVF
;
A
#
# COMPACT_ATOMS: atom_id res chain seq x y z
N MET A 1 2.82 17.07 -46.66
CA MET A 1 2.80 15.99 -45.65
C MET A 1 2.96 16.62 -44.28
N GLN A 2 1.87 16.78 -43.53
CA GLN A 2 1.89 17.37 -42.19
C GLN A 2 2.45 16.33 -41.22
N THR A 3 3.59 16.63 -40.61
CA THR A 3 4.16 15.84 -39.54
C THR A 3 3.33 16.08 -38.29
N SER A 4 2.50 15.09 -37.94
CA SER A 4 1.76 15.06 -36.68
C SER A 4 2.78 15.02 -35.55
N LYS A 5 2.98 16.16 -34.87
CA LYS A 5 3.76 16.24 -33.64
C LYS A 5 3.12 15.27 -32.65
N LYS A 6 3.81 14.16 -32.34
CA LYS A 6 3.55 13.35 -31.16
C LYS A 6 3.49 14.32 -29.99
N LYS A 7 2.29 14.59 -29.49
CA LYS A 7 2.12 15.27 -28.21
C LYS A 7 2.83 14.42 -27.19
N ASP A 8 3.85 15.00 -26.60
CA ASP A 8 4.72 14.37 -25.62
C ASP A 8 3.85 13.63 -24.60
N ILE A 9 4.11 12.33 -24.47
CA ILE A 9 3.59 11.55 -23.36
C ILE A 9 4.37 12.07 -22.17
N ILE A 10 3.83 13.12 -21.55
CA ILE A 10 4.28 13.56 -20.23
C ILE A 10 4.06 12.33 -19.35
N ALA A 11 5.15 11.68 -18.97
CA ALA A 11 5.12 10.75 -17.87
C ALA A 11 4.70 11.58 -16.67
N PHE A 12 3.41 11.56 -16.36
CA PHE A 12 2.86 12.19 -15.17
C PHE A 12 3.44 11.42 -13.99
N THR A 13 4.53 11.94 -13.43
CA THR A 13 5.32 11.27 -12.39
C THR A 13 4.63 11.28 -11.04
N GLU A 14 3.70 12.21 -10.83
CA GLU A 14 3.00 12.38 -9.56
C GLU A 14 1.56 11.83 -9.64
N PRO A 15 1.12 11.07 -8.62
CA PRO A 15 -0.24 10.57 -8.56
C PRO A 15 -1.24 11.74 -8.53
N PRO A 16 -2.37 11.66 -9.28
CA PRO A 16 -3.39 12.68 -9.23
C PRO A 16 -4.02 12.73 -7.82
N PRO A 17 -4.40 13.93 -7.32
CA PRO A 17 -5.03 14.07 -6.01
C PRO A 17 -6.22 13.12 -5.84
N GLU A 18 -6.46 12.58 -4.65
CA GLU A 18 -7.58 11.67 -4.42
C GLU A 18 -8.95 12.36 -4.60
N LEU A 19 -9.97 11.60 -4.96
CA LEU A 19 -11.35 12.09 -5.02
C LEU A 19 -11.96 12.08 -3.62
N GLU A 20 -11.66 13.11 -2.85
CA GLU A 20 -11.99 13.19 -1.43
C GLU A 20 -13.50 13.13 -1.14
N PHE A 21 -14.34 13.54 -2.10
CA PHE A 21 -15.80 13.61 -1.96
C PHE A 21 -16.56 12.46 -2.64
N SER A 22 -15.87 11.55 -3.33
CA SER A 22 -16.52 10.38 -3.94
C SER A 22 -16.40 9.17 -3.02
N VAL A 23 -17.33 9.05 -2.07
CA VAL A 23 -17.44 7.86 -1.23
C VAL A 23 -18.63 7.03 -1.70
N THR A 24 -18.38 5.75 -1.98
CA THR A 24 -19.43 4.78 -2.30
C THR A 24 -20.22 4.49 -1.03
N VAL A 25 -21.52 4.75 -1.07
CA VAL A 25 -22.41 4.45 0.06
C VAL A 25 -22.59 2.93 0.15
N PRO A 26 -22.26 2.29 1.30
CA PRO A 26 -22.47 0.86 1.46
C PRO A 26 -23.98 0.54 1.45
N THR A 27 -24.33 -0.70 1.11
CA THR A 27 -25.71 -1.18 1.11
C THR A 27 -26.19 -1.41 2.54
N ILE A 28 -26.75 -0.38 3.17
CA ILE A 28 -27.27 -0.42 4.55
C ILE A 28 -28.65 0.21 4.66
N SER A 29 -29.31 -0.02 5.80
CA SER A 29 -30.61 0.57 6.13
C SER A 29 -30.54 2.11 6.10
N ALA A 30 -31.61 2.74 5.60
CA ALA A 30 -31.72 4.20 5.58
C ALA A 30 -31.57 4.84 6.97
N GLN A 31 -32.01 4.15 8.02
CA GLN A 31 -31.86 4.59 9.39
C GLN A 31 -30.39 4.61 9.82
N ASP A 32 -29.64 3.54 9.55
CA ASP A 32 -28.22 3.46 9.91
C ASP A 32 -27.39 4.48 9.12
N ILE A 33 -27.75 4.74 7.85
CA ILE A 33 -27.13 5.83 7.06
C ILE A 33 -27.32 7.17 7.77
N ALA A 34 -28.53 7.45 8.27
CA ALA A 34 -28.83 8.70 8.95
C ALA A 34 -28.06 8.80 10.28
N ILE A 35 -28.00 7.71 11.06
CA ILE A 35 -27.24 7.65 12.32
C ILE A 35 -25.76 7.94 12.04
N VAL A 36 -25.15 7.23 11.09
CA VAL A 36 -23.73 7.39 10.75
C VAL A 36 -23.41 8.80 10.25
N LYS A 37 -24.26 9.38 9.38
CA LYS A 37 -24.05 10.75 8.89
C LYS A 37 -24.15 11.79 10.01
N LEU A 38 -25.15 11.65 10.88
CA LEU A 38 -25.36 12.56 12.00
C LEU A 38 -24.19 12.50 12.97
N THR A 39 -23.77 11.30 13.38
CA THR A 39 -22.64 11.12 14.29
C THR A 39 -21.34 11.65 13.67
N ALA A 40 -21.09 11.38 12.40
CA ALA A 40 -19.93 11.90 11.68
C ALA A 40 -19.90 13.44 11.67
N GLN A 41 -21.06 14.10 11.50
CA GLN A 41 -21.14 15.56 11.54
C GLN A 41 -20.78 16.13 12.93
N PHE A 42 -21.26 15.51 14.01
CA PHE A 42 -20.91 15.92 15.37
C PHE A 42 -19.44 15.65 15.71
N VAL A 43 -18.89 14.53 15.26
CA VAL A 43 -17.48 14.19 15.43
C VAL A 43 -16.59 15.15 14.65
N ALA A 44 -16.96 15.50 13.42
CA ALA A 44 -16.23 16.48 12.62
C ALA A 44 -16.17 17.88 13.27
N LYS A 45 -17.23 18.26 13.99
CA LYS A 45 -17.29 19.56 14.70
C LYS A 45 -16.53 19.55 16.04
N ASN A 46 -16.69 18.51 16.85
CA ASN A 46 -16.18 18.46 18.22
C ASN A 46 -14.80 17.77 18.34
N GLY A 47 -14.38 17.05 17.31
CA GLY A 47 -13.07 16.38 17.25
C GLY A 47 -13.01 15.01 17.94
N LYS A 48 -11.79 14.49 18.05
CA LYS A 48 -11.50 13.13 18.54
C LYS A 48 -11.90 12.89 20.00
N GLY A 49 -11.86 13.91 20.85
CA GLY A 49 -12.26 13.78 22.26
C GLY A 49 -13.73 13.37 22.41
N PHE A 50 -14.62 13.97 21.61
CA PHE A 50 -16.04 13.61 21.58
C PHE A 50 -16.26 12.16 21.09
N LEU A 51 -15.51 11.74 20.07
CA LEU A 51 -15.56 10.37 19.57
C LEU A 51 -15.22 9.35 20.66
N GLN A 52 -14.13 9.57 21.41
CA GLN A 52 -13.72 8.68 22.50
C GLN A 52 -14.78 8.59 23.60
N SER A 53 -15.35 9.73 24.01
CA SER A 53 -16.44 9.75 24.99
C SER A 53 -17.70 9.03 24.49
N LEU A 54 -18.06 9.20 23.21
CA LEU A 54 -19.21 8.53 22.60
C LEU A 54 -18.98 7.01 22.54
N MET A 55 -17.79 6.58 22.14
CA MET A 55 -17.42 5.16 22.11
C MET A 55 -17.55 4.51 23.48
N GLN A 56 -17.06 5.16 24.55
CA GLN A 56 -17.12 4.63 25.91
C GLN A 56 -18.55 4.58 26.48
N ARG A 57 -19.38 5.57 26.15
CA ARG A 57 -20.76 5.64 26.64
C ARG A 57 -21.68 4.64 25.95
N GLU A 58 -21.49 4.43 24.65
CA GLU A 58 -22.37 3.61 23.82
C GLU A 58 -21.78 2.23 23.47
N VAL A 59 -20.81 1.72 24.24
CA VAL A 59 -20.16 0.40 23.99
C VAL A 59 -21.17 -0.75 23.86
N ARG A 60 -22.29 -0.68 24.59
CA ARG A 60 -23.33 -1.72 24.62
C ARG A 60 -24.36 -1.59 23.50
N ASN A 61 -24.32 -0.50 22.74
CA ASN A 61 -25.31 -0.18 21.72
C ASN A 61 -24.78 -0.55 20.33
N TYR A 62 -25.38 -1.58 19.73
CA TYR A 62 -24.95 -2.08 18.42
C TYR A 62 -25.09 -1.05 17.30
N HIS A 63 -26.00 -0.07 17.43
CA HIS A 63 -26.13 1.00 16.45
C HIS A 63 -24.88 1.87 16.37
N PHE A 64 -24.02 1.89 17.40
CA PHE A 64 -22.76 2.63 17.42
C PHE A 64 -21.52 1.73 17.26
N ASP A 65 -21.70 0.44 16.95
CA ASP A 65 -20.57 -0.47 16.74
C ASP A 65 -19.71 -0.09 15.52
N PHE A 66 -20.27 0.69 14.57
CA PHE A 66 -19.51 1.25 13.46
C PHE A 66 -18.37 2.19 13.88
N LEU A 67 -18.32 2.62 15.15
CA LEU A 67 -17.20 3.40 15.70
C LEU A 67 -15.95 2.53 15.96
N LYS A 68 -16.09 1.20 15.95
CA LYS A 68 -14.98 0.25 16.17
C LYS A 68 -14.25 -0.04 14.85
N PRO A 69 -12.90 -0.08 14.83
CA PRO A 69 -12.13 -0.30 13.59
C PRO A 69 -12.45 -1.60 12.85
N HIS A 70 -12.87 -2.65 13.58
CA HIS A 70 -13.19 -3.95 13.00
C HIS A 70 -14.57 -4.01 12.33
N HIS A 71 -15.39 -2.96 12.44
CA HIS A 71 -16.72 -2.93 11.85
C HIS A 71 -16.66 -2.50 10.37
N SER A 72 -17.42 -3.16 9.49
CA SER A 72 -17.44 -2.86 8.04
C SER A 72 -17.78 -1.41 7.71
N LEU A 73 -18.65 -0.79 8.50
CA LEU A 73 -19.05 0.63 8.34
C LEU A 73 -18.03 1.65 8.88
N PHE A 74 -16.98 1.21 9.58
CA PHE A 74 -15.98 2.12 10.14
C PHE A 74 -15.28 2.93 9.04
N PHE A 75 -14.90 2.28 7.94
CA PHE A 75 -14.29 2.96 6.79
C PHE A 75 -15.21 4.04 6.18
N TYR A 76 -16.51 3.73 6.05
CA TYR A 76 -17.49 4.70 5.56
C TYR A 76 -17.65 5.88 6.53
N PHE A 77 -17.70 5.61 7.84
CA PHE A 77 -17.78 6.62 8.88
C PHE A 77 -16.55 7.54 8.91
N THR A 78 -15.33 7.00 8.88
CA THR A 78 -14.10 7.80 8.91
C THR A 78 -13.99 8.70 7.68
N LYS A 79 -14.32 8.19 6.49
CA LYS A 79 -14.37 8.99 5.27
C LYS A 79 -15.41 10.11 5.33
N LEU A 80 -16.58 9.88 5.93
CA LEU A 80 -17.56 10.94 6.15
C LEU A 80 -17.05 12.01 7.12
N VAL A 81 -16.37 11.62 8.21
CA VAL A 81 -15.76 12.58 9.14
C VAL A 81 -14.71 13.43 8.43
N GLU A 82 -13.85 12.84 7.60
CA GLU A 82 -12.87 13.57 6.78
C GLU A 82 -13.55 14.56 5.83
N GLN A 83 -14.63 14.14 5.15
CA GLN A 83 -15.38 15.02 4.25
C GLN A 83 -16.02 16.19 5.00
N TYR A 84 -16.73 15.92 6.10
CA TYR A 84 -17.39 16.96 6.87
C TYR A 84 -16.40 17.94 7.50
N THR A 85 -15.25 17.46 7.98
CA THR A 85 -14.20 18.35 8.49
C THR A 85 -13.66 19.26 7.39
N LYS A 86 -13.38 18.75 6.19
CA LYS A 86 -12.93 19.56 5.04
C LYS A 86 -13.98 20.58 4.58
N VAL A 87 -15.27 20.27 4.68
CA VAL A 87 -16.34 21.23 4.33
C VAL A 87 -16.49 22.31 5.41
N MET A 88 -16.42 21.94 6.69
CA MET A 88 -16.55 22.89 7.81
C MET A 88 -15.30 23.76 8.00
N LEU A 89 -14.12 23.18 7.79
CA LEU A 89 -12.80 23.77 7.95
C LEU A 89 -12.01 23.60 6.63
N PRO A 90 -12.34 24.36 5.59
CA PRO A 90 -11.70 24.22 4.29
C PRO A 90 -10.22 24.62 4.37
N PRO A 91 -9.32 23.84 3.75
CA PRO A 91 -7.91 24.22 3.66
C PRO A 91 -7.75 25.56 2.92
N LYS A 92 -6.70 26.31 3.28
CA LYS A 92 -6.41 27.61 2.68
C LYS A 92 -6.30 27.49 1.15
N GLY A 93 -6.90 28.42 0.41
CA GLY A 93 -6.89 28.42 -1.06
C GLY A 93 -7.98 27.59 -1.75
N THR A 94 -8.68 26.69 -1.04
CA THR A 94 -9.74 25.85 -1.64
C THR A 94 -10.87 26.68 -2.25
N LYS A 95 -11.30 27.73 -1.54
CA LYS A 95 -12.37 28.63 -2.02
C LYS A 95 -11.99 29.35 -3.31
N GLU A 96 -10.73 29.74 -3.46
CA GLU A 96 -10.24 30.43 -4.66
C GLU A 96 -10.18 29.50 -5.87
N VAL A 97 -9.72 28.25 -5.66
CA VAL A 97 -9.73 27.21 -6.68
C VAL A 97 -11.16 26.94 -7.14
N LEU A 98 -12.09 26.74 -6.21
CA LEU A 98 -13.50 26.52 -6.53
C LEU A 98 -14.13 27.69 -7.28
N GLN A 99 -13.80 28.94 -6.92
CA GLN A 99 -14.26 30.12 -7.66
C GLN A 99 -13.69 30.19 -9.09
N LYS A 100 -12.44 29.77 -9.30
CA LYS A 100 -11.86 29.66 -10.65
C LYS A 100 -12.55 28.57 -11.45
N ASP A 101 -12.78 27.41 -10.85
CA ASP A 101 -13.45 26.28 -11.48
C ASP A 101 -14.90 26.62 -11.86
N GLY A 102 -15.62 27.37 -11.02
CA GLY A 102 -16.98 27.82 -11.32
C GLY A 102 -17.07 28.84 -12.47
N LYS A 103 -15.99 29.55 -12.80
CA LYS A 103 -15.97 30.53 -13.91
C LYS A 103 -15.88 29.89 -15.29
N SER A 104 -15.25 28.71 -15.41
CA SER A 104 -15.09 28.03 -16.69
C SER A 104 -14.95 26.52 -16.49
N PRO A 105 -15.75 25.69 -17.20
CA PRO A 105 -15.66 24.24 -17.10
C PRO A 105 -14.31 23.70 -17.62
N TYR A 106 -13.60 24.45 -18.44
CA TYR A 106 -12.30 24.07 -18.99
C TYR A 106 -11.18 24.06 -17.93
N ASN A 107 -11.33 24.79 -16.83
CA ASN A 107 -10.34 24.84 -15.76
C ASN A 107 -10.18 23.48 -15.05
N ALA A 108 -11.24 22.66 -15.04
CA ALA A 108 -11.19 21.31 -14.51
C ALA A 108 -10.61 20.28 -15.51
N LEU A 109 -10.61 20.58 -16.82
CA LEU A 109 -10.26 19.62 -17.87
C LEU A 109 -8.83 19.12 -17.74
N GLY A 110 -7.86 19.98 -17.41
CA GLY A 110 -6.46 19.58 -17.22
C GLY A 110 -6.29 18.56 -16.09
N ARG A 111 -7.04 18.70 -14.98
CA ARG A 111 -7.02 17.74 -13.87
C ARG A 111 -7.69 16.41 -14.25
N VAL A 112 -8.75 16.46 -15.05
CA VAL A 112 -9.44 15.27 -15.55
C VAL A 112 -8.56 14.51 -16.54
N GLU A 113 -7.91 15.20 -17.48
CA GLU A 113 -6.96 14.61 -18.42
C GLU A 113 -5.78 13.96 -17.70
N HIS A 114 -5.20 14.67 -16.72
CA HIS A 114 -4.15 14.12 -15.87
C HIS A 114 -4.58 12.80 -15.22
N ARG A 115 -5.75 12.79 -14.55
CA ARG A 115 -6.27 11.60 -13.89
C ARG A 115 -6.55 10.46 -14.86
N LEU A 116 -7.11 10.74 -16.04
CA LEU A 116 -7.39 9.74 -17.06
C LEU A 116 -6.10 9.08 -17.56
N ASN A 117 -5.07 9.89 -17.80
CA ASN A 117 -3.77 9.40 -18.24
C ASN A 117 -3.09 8.57 -17.15
N TRP A 118 -3.15 9.00 -15.89
CA TRP A 118 -2.68 8.19 -14.75
C TRP A 118 -3.39 6.85 -14.65
N LYS A 119 -4.74 6.84 -14.73
CA LYS A 119 -5.52 5.60 -14.65
C LYS A 119 -5.19 4.63 -15.79
N LYS A 120 -4.92 5.15 -17.00
CA LYS A 120 -4.44 4.33 -18.13
C LYS A 120 -3.08 3.70 -17.84
N GLN A 121 -2.13 4.46 -17.29
CA GLN A 121 -0.81 3.94 -16.94
C GLN A 121 -0.88 2.88 -15.83
N GLU A 122 -1.65 3.15 -14.77
CA GLU A 122 -1.87 2.21 -13.68
C GLU A 122 -2.49 0.90 -14.18
N ASN A 123 -3.54 0.99 -15.01
CA ASN A 123 -4.17 -0.18 -15.61
C ASN A 123 -3.20 -0.95 -16.51
N ALA A 124 -2.39 -0.25 -17.32
CA ALA A 124 -1.39 -0.90 -18.18
C ALA A 124 -0.30 -1.61 -17.37
N LYS A 125 0.17 -1.00 -16.26
CA LYS A 125 1.14 -1.61 -15.35
C LYS A 125 0.54 -2.85 -14.67
N LYS A 126 -0.70 -2.77 -14.19
CA LYS A 126 -1.42 -3.90 -13.59
C LYS A 126 -1.65 -5.02 -14.61
N GLU A 127 -2.03 -4.69 -15.83
CA GLU A 127 -2.24 -5.67 -16.90
C GLU A 127 -0.93 -6.34 -17.32
N ALA A 128 0.17 -5.60 -17.42
CA ALA A 128 1.50 -6.18 -17.67
C ALA A 128 1.92 -7.14 -16.55
N ALA A 129 1.82 -6.72 -15.29
CA ALA A 129 2.11 -7.58 -14.14
C ALA A 129 1.24 -8.85 -14.13
N ASN A 130 -0.06 -8.71 -14.41
CA ASN A 130 -0.97 -9.87 -14.50
C ASN A 130 -0.61 -10.80 -15.67
N LYS A 131 -0.16 -10.25 -16.81
CA LYS A 131 0.32 -11.03 -17.95
C LYS A 131 1.60 -11.79 -17.61
N ASP A 132 2.51 -11.19 -16.86
CA ASP A 132 3.75 -11.83 -16.42
C ASP A 132 3.44 -13.00 -15.47
N VAL A 133 2.56 -12.80 -14.49
CA VAL A 133 2.08 -13.87 -13.59
C VAL A 133 1.38 -15.01 -14.36
N GLU A 134 0.54 -14.67 -15.34
CA GLU A 134 -0.14 -15.68 -16.17
C GLU A 134 0.83 -16.42 -17.10
N ASN A 135 1.85 -15.74 -17.61
CA ASN A 135 2.92 -16.36 -18.39
C ASN A 135 3.76 -17.30 -17.53
N GLU A 136 4.09 -16.92 -16.29
CA GLU A 136 4.77 -17.79 -15.31
C GLU A 136 3.92 -19.01 -14.98
N ARG A 137 2.61 -18.83 -14.76
CA ARG A 137 1.67 -19.93 -14.53
C ARG A 137 1.64 -20.91 -15.70
N LYS A 138 1.58 -20.41 -16.94
CA LYS A 138 1.64 -21.24 -18.16
C LYS A 138 2.98 -21.94 -18.31
N ALA A 139 4.08 -21.25 -18.04
CA ALA A 139 5.42 -21.82 -18.06
C ALA A 139 5.52 -22.98 -17.05
N PHE A 140 5.05 -22.77 -15.82
CA PHE A 140 5.02 -23.81 -14.78
C PHE A 140 4.23 -25.05 -15.21
N LEU A 141 3.05 -24.87 -15.81
CA LEU A 141 2.22 -25.97 -16.33
C LEU A 141 2.86 -26.69 -17.53
N SER A 142 3.73 -25.99 -18.28
CA SER A 142 4.44 -26.57 -19.42
C SER A 142 5.69 -27.37 -19.03
N ILE A 143 6.13 -27.31 -17.77
CA ILE A 143 7.26 -28.11 -17.28
C ILE A 143 6.84 -29.58 -17.23
N ASN A 144 7.57 -30.43 -17.95
CA ASN A 144 7.40 -31.87 -17.87
C ASN A 144 8.07 -32.42 -16.59
N TRP A 145 7.31 -32.49 -15.50
CA TRP A 145 7.78 -33.03 -14.23
C TRP A 145 8.12 -34.53 -14.24
N ALA A 146 7.83 -35.26 -15.31
CA ALA A 146 8.20 -36.67 -15.46
C ALA A 146 9.58 -36.86 -16.11
N ASP A 147 10.20 -35.80 -16.62
CA ASP A 147 11.53 -35.82 -17.22
C ASP A 147 12.58 -35.34 -16.20
N PHE A 148 12.96 -36.23 -15.28
CA PHE A 148 14.01 -35.96 -14.31
C PHE A 148 15.04 -37.09 -14.29
N VAL A 149 16.30 -36.71 -14.10
CA VAL A 149 17.40 -37.63 -13.89
C VAL A 149 17.75 -37.57 -12.40
N VAL A 150 17.45 -38.64 -11.67
CA VAL A 150 17.89 -38.78 -10.28
C VAL A 150 19.38 -39.05 -10.28
N VAL A 151 20.17 -38.06 -9.88
CA VAL A 151 21.63 -38.19 -9.79
C VAL A 151 22.02 -38.91 -8.50
N GLU A 152 21.36 -38.58 -7.39
CA GLU A 152 21.68 -39.10 -6.08
C GLU A 152 20.40 -39.12 -5.23
N THR A 153 20.21 -40.20 -4.47
CA THR A 153 19.18 -40.27 -3.44
C THR A 153 19.89 -40.20 -2.11
N VAL A 154 19.61 -39.16 -1.31
CA VAL A 154 20.17 -39.02 0.02
C VAL A 154 19.32 -39.87 0.98
N PRO A 155 19.82 -40.99 1.52
CA PRO A 155 19.09 -41.73 2.55
C PRO A 155 19.19 -40.94 3.86
N PHE A 156 18.05 -40.66 4.47
CA PHE A 156 18.05 -40.20 5.87
C PHE A 156 18.29 -41.42 6.76
N ALA A 157 19.36 -41.42 7.55
CA ALA A 157 19.53 -42.40 8.62
C ALA A 157 18.51 -42.11 9.74
N GLU A 158 18.12 -43.14 10.51
CA GLU A 158 17.14 -42.98 11.61
C GLU A 158 17.60 -41.94 12.67
N ASP A 159 18.91 -41.70 12.79
CA ASP A 159 19.52 -40.74 13.72
C ASP A 159 19.68 -39.31 13.14
N ASP A 160 19.54 -39.11 11.81
CA ASP A 160 19.78 -37.83 11.13
C ASP A 160 18.67 -36.77 11.35
N THR A 161 17.54 -37.17 11.94
CA THR A 161 16.40 -36.26 12.19
C THR A 161 16.66 -35.25 13.32
N SER A 162 17.76 -35.41 14.06
CA SER A 162 18.08 -34.64 15.26
C SER A 162 19.05 -33.46 15.02
N GLU A 163 19.79 -33.42 13.90
CA GLU A 163 20.81 -32.40 13.61
C GLU A 163 20.44 -31.42 12.47
N LEU A 164 19.20 -31.45 11.97
CA LEU A 164 18.77 -30.54 10.91
C LEU A 164 18.42 -29.14 11.48
N PRO A 165 18.89 -28.05 10.85
CA PRO A 165 18.53 -26.71 11.25
C PRO A 165 17.01 -26.48 11.09
N PRO A 166 16.40 -25.63 11.94
CA PRO A 166 14.97 -25.35 11.85
C PRO A 166 14.61 -24.81 10.45
N PRO A 167 13.43 -25.16 9.92
CA PRO A 167 13.00 -24.72 8.60
C PRO A 167 12.96 -23.19 8.54
N VAL A 168 13.62 -22.63 7.53
CA VAL A 168 13.71 -21.19 7.33
C VAL A 168 12.43 -20.65 6.69
N ASN A 169 12.00 -19.45 7.13
CA ASN A 169 10.89 -18.73 6.50
C ASN A 169 11.35 -18.07 5.18
N ARG A 170 10.43 -17.90 4.23
CA ARG A 170 10.68 -17.27 2.91
C ARG A 170 11.30 -15.88 3.04
N GLN A 171 10.91 -15.13 4.07
CA GLN A 171 11.46 -13.79 4.36
C GLN A 171 12.95 -13.85 4.73
N THR A 172 13.35 -14.82 5.56
CA THR A 172 14.76 -15.02 5.97
C THR A 172 15.64 -15.43 4.79
N ILE A 173 15.09 -16.21 3.83
CA ILE A 173 15.79 -16.59 2.60
C ILE A 173 16.03 -15.35 1.72
N ALA A 174 15.00 -14.51 1.53
CA ALA A 174 15.12 -13.28 0.73
C ALA A 174 16.18 -12.33 1.32
N GLN A 175 16.20 -12.16 2.64
CA GLN A 175 17.21 -11.34 3.34
C GLN A 175 18.63 -11.88 3.13
N ARG A 176 18.84 -13.20 3.27
CA ARG A 176 20.16 -13.83 3.02
C ARG A 176 20.64 -13.67 1.57
N ILE A 177 19.74 -13.76 0.59
CA ILE A 177 20.07 -13.54 -0.82
C ILE A 177 20.54 -12.09 -1.01
N LEU A 178 19.80 -11.12 -0.46
CA LEU A 178 20.14 -9.70 -0.53
C LEU A 178 21.50 -9.41 0.13
N ASP A 179 21.76 -10.02 1.29
CA ASP A 179 23.03 -9.88 2.01
C ASP A 179 24.20 -10.52 1.27
N GLN A 180 23.98 -11.66 0.61
CA GLN A 180 24.97 -12.32 -0.22
C GLN A 180 25.33 -11.45 -1.43
N GLU A 181 24.36 -10.83 -2.08
CA GLU A 181 24.59 -9.87 -3.18
C GLU A 181 25.37 -8.63 -2.70
N ARG A 182 25.03 -8.08 -1.52
CA ARG A 182 25.78 -6.96 -0.89
C ARG A 182 27.24 -7.33 -0.58
N LEU A 183 27.48 -8.55 -0.11
CA LEU A 183 28.83 -9.06 0.17
C LEU A 183 29.61 -9.33 -1.11
N GLN A 184 28.97 -9.83 -2.17
CA GLN A 184 29.60 -10.09 -3.46
C GLN A 184 29.95 -8.79 -4.21
N THR A 185 29.08 -7.79 -4.15
CA THR A 185 29.35 -6.44 -4.69
C THR A 185 30.48 -5.76 -3.95
N LYS A 186 30.52 -5.84 -2.61
CA LYS A 186 31.68 -5.39 -1.80
C LYS A 186 32.97 -6.13 -2.16
N LYS A 187 32.91 -7.43 -2.43
CA LYS A 187 34.08 -8.24 -2.85
C LYS A 187 34.55 -7.95 -4.29
N LYS A 188 33.73 -7.33 -5.14
CA LYS A 188 34.06 -6.96 -6.53
C LYS A 188 34.53 -5.51 -6.70
N ALA A 189 34.54 -4.69 -5.64
CA ALA A 189 35.18 -3.37 -5.70
C ALA A 189 36.71 -3.55 -5.76
N PRO A 190 37.42 -2.97 -6.76
CA PRO A 190 38.86 -3.10 -6.85
C PRO A 190 39.55 -2.41 -5.66
N ALA A 191 40.64 -3.03 -5.21
CA ALA A 191 41.52 -2.61 -4.12
C ALA A 191 42.23 -1.27 -4.42
N ALA A 192 41.50 -0.16 -4.32
CA ALA A 192 42.08 1.17 -4.31
C ALA A 192 41.50 1.96 -3.14
N GLU A 193 42.29 1.95 -2.06
CA GLU A 193 42.47 2.98 -1.03
C GLU A 193 42.35 2.40 0.40
N LEU A 194 43.39 1.66 0.78
CA LEU A 194 43.73 1.39 2.18
C LEU A 194 44.53 2.59 2.69
N VAL A 195 43.87 3.49 3.41
CA VAL A 195 44.54 4.39 4.37
C VAL A 195 44.18 3.87 5.77
N PRO A 196 45.15 3.49 6.61
CA PRO A 196 44.87 3.03 7.96
C PRO A 196 44.69 4.25 8.85
N GLU A 197 43.49 4.44 9.40
CA GLU A 197 43.27 5.44 10.43
C GLU A 197 43.10 4.76 11.80
N ALA A 198 43.81 5.35 12.76
CA ALA A 198 44.18 4.80 14.04
C ALA A 198 43.00 4.63 15.01
N GLU A 199 43.24 3.77 15.99
CA GLU A 199 42.44 3.58 17.19
C GLU A 199 42.11 4.93 17.88
N ALA A 200 40.82 5.16 18.13
CA ALA A 200 40.35 6.12 19.12
C ALA A 200 39.08 5.55 19.77
N GLU A 201 39.23 5.11 21.02
CA GLU A 201 38.13 4.90 21.95
C GLU A 201 37.43 6.26 22.19
N ASN A 202 36.10 6.32 22.04
CA ASN A 202 35.26 7.12 22.94
C ASN A 202 33.78 6.71 22.89
N GLU A 203 33.18 6.87 24.06
CA GLU A 203 31.83 6.60 24.52
C GLU A 203 30.73 7.39 23.80
N GLY A 204 29.48 6.91 23.91
CA GLY A 204 28.33 7.78 24.14
C GLY A 204 27.35 8.02 22.98
N GLU A 205 26.15 7.46 23.18
CA GLU A 205 24.83 8.02 22.86
C GLU A 205 24.29 8.06 21.41
N ASN A 206 23.22 7.26 21.27
CA ASN A 206 21.92 7.57 20.66
C ASN A 206 21.85 7.72 19.13
N ALA A 207 21.30 6.70 18.46
CA ALA A 207 20.78 6.80 17.10
C ALA A 207 19.40 6.14 17.05
N GLU A 208 18.38 6.99 16.86
CA GLU A 208 16.99 6.66 16.62
C GLU A 208 16.84 5.63 15.48
N GLU A 209 16.18 4.52 15.79
CA GLU A 209 15.65 3.58 14.81
C GLU A 209 14.52 4.27 14.02
N ASN A 210 14.75 4.56 12.74
CA ASN A 210 13.66 4.88 11.83
C ASN A 210 12.96 3.58 11.44
N GLU A 211 11.85 3.26 12.11
CA GLU A 211 10.88 2.28 11.64
C GLU A 211 10.32 2.74 10.27
N ALA A 212 10.54 1.93 9.24
CA ALA A 212 9.78 2.06 8.00
C ALA A 212 8.42 1.38 8.21
N ASP A 213 7.35 2.18 8.25
CA ASP A 213 5.98 1.69 8.31
C ASP A 213 5.67 0.82 7.08
N VAL A 214 5.54 -0.49 7.31
CA VAL A 214 5.10 -1.46 6.29
C VAL A 214 3.59 -1.65 6.44
N GLU A 215 2.81 -1.01 5.56
CA GLU A 215 1.38 -1.29 5.49
C GLU A 215 1.11 -2.60 4.72
N GLU A 216 0.67 -3.64 5.43
CA GLU A 216 0.12 -4.87 4.85
C GLU A 216 -1.31 -4.63 4.36
N VAL A 217 -1.52 -4.72 3.04
CA VAL A 217 -2.87 -4.65 2.44
C VAL A 217 -3.33 -6.07 2.10
N GLU A 218 -4.33 -6.56 2.84
CA GLU A 218 -4.98 -7.85 2.61
C GLU A 218 -5.99 -7.73 1.44
N MET A 219 -5.77 -8.46 0.34
CA MET A 219 -6.76 -8.60 -0.74
C MET A 219 -7.32 -10.03 -0.74
N GLU A 220 -8.64 -10.14 -0.55
CA GLU A 220 -9.36 -11.42 -0.67
C GLU A 220 -9.58 -11.74 -2.15
N MET A 221 -9.03 -12.88 -2.61
CA MET A 221 -9.32 -13.43 -3.94
C MET A 221 -10.64 -14.23 -3.88
N GLU A 222 -11.43 -14.20 -4.96
CA GLU A 222 -12.76 -14.82 -5.08
C GLU A 222 -12.80 -16.35 -4.87
N ASP A 223 -11.63 -16.97 -4.66
CA ASP A 223 -11.43 -18.40 -4.51
C ASP A 223 -11.28 -18.82 -3.02
N GLY A 224 -11.51 -17.89 -2.08
CA GLY A 224 -11.36 -18.14 -0.64
C GLY A 224 -9.91 -18.27 -0.16
N THR A 225 -8.93 -17.91 -1.00
CA THR A 225 -7.52 -17.87 -0.64
C THR A 225 -7.07 -16.42 -0.38
N ARG A 226 -6.49 -16.20 0.80
CA ARG A 226 -5.95 -14.90 1.24
C ARG A 226 -4.47 -14.82 0.86
N ALA A 227 -4.08 -13.77 0.16
CA ALA A 227 -2.70 -13.51 -0.24
C ALA A 227 -2.24 -12.15 0.30
N TRP A 228 -1.02 -12.14 0.84
CA TRP A 228 -0.38 -10.97 1.46
C TRP A 228 0.67 -10.41 0.49
N ILE A 229 0.52 -9.15 0.11
CA ILE A 229 1.48 -8.45 -0.75
C ILE A 229 2.06 -7.30 0.06
N VAL A 230 3.39 -7.26 0.18
CA VAL A 230 4.12 -6.17 0.82
C VAL A 230 4.54 -5.17 -0.25
N MET A 231 3.99 -3.96 -0.22
CA MET A 231 4.48 -2.83 -1.02
C MET A 231 5.42 -1.99 -0.17
N CYS A 232 6.68 -1.84 -0.60
CA CYS A 232 7.54 -0.77 -0.09
C CYS A 232 7.20 0.54 -0.82
N VAL A 233 6.85 1.58 -0.07
CA VAL A 233 6.79 2.95 -0.55
C VAL A 233 8.17 3.58 -0.34
N PHE A 234 8.74 4.17 -1.41
CA PHE A 234 10.01 4.90 -1.38
C PHE A 234 9.79 6.37 -1.03
#